data_AF-A0A2N6E5A9-F1
#
_entry.id   AF-A0A2N6E5A9-F1
#
_cell.length_a   1.000
_cell.length_b   1.000
_cell.length_c   1.000
_cell.angle_alpha   90.00
_cell.angle_beta   90.00
_cell.angle_gamma   90.00
#
_symmetry.space_group_name_H-M   'P 1'
#
loop_
_entity.id
_entity.type
_entity.pdbx_description
1 polymer ?
#
loop_
_entity_poly.entity_id
_entity_poly.type
_entity_poly.pdbx_seq_one_letter_code
_entity_poly.pdbx_strand_id
1 'polypeptide(L)'
;MDYLTPFAQFHFLRPAWLLALLPLGLLLWWGWRRRSGGGNWEAVCEAHLLPHLLIGGPGGGRRKSLAALAAGGLLAIVALAGPAWEKLPRPVLRDQSALVIALDLSRSMDAADLKPSRLERARYKVADILRQRREGQTGLVVYAGEAFVLSPLTPDTETIAAHLSSLETALMPAQGSRADLALERAGELLRQAGVARGGVLLVTDGIRGDRVFDAAADFAAEGHRLAVLGVGTPEGAPIPAQGGFLKDAAGSIVLPRLEADTLRKLTVAGGGVYRTITPDDGDLEALLPLFAPGRLGGNVEETVLKADAWREAGPWLLLPLLPLAALAFRRGVLTILPLALMPLTLLPLPAQAIDLSGLWLRQDQQAARALEKGEASAAAEGFTDPAWKGAAHYRAGEYQEAEQALQGLAAADALYNRGNALARLGRYPQALEAYEKALEKDPDHADAAHNRDLVRKELENQQQPSSSDEQGEG
;
A
#
# COMPACT_ATOMS: atom_id res chain seq x y z
N MET A 1 38.00 20.88 -15.09
CA MET A 1 37.24 22.07 -15.51
C MET A 1 36.58 21.77 -16.84
N ASP A 2 35.57 20.89 -16.84
CA ASP A 2 34.83 20.52 -18.06
C ASP A 2 33.45 21.17 -18.03
N TYR A 3 33.39 22.45 -18.40
CA TYR A 3 32.13 23.22 -18.42
C TYR A 3 31.23 22.91 -19.63
N LEU A 4 31.64 21.97 -20.51
CA LEU A 4 30.96 21.66 -21.77
C LEU A 4 30.20 20.32 -21.78
N THR A 5 30.33 19.49 -20.74
CA THR A 5 29.60 18.23 -20.61
C THR A 5 28.07 18.35 -20.38
N PRO A 6 27.48 19.44 -19.82
CA PRO A 6 26.03 19.49 -19.58
C PRO A 6 25.19 19.47 -20.86
N PHE A 7 25.70 20.01 -21.97
CA PHE A 7 24.94 20.14 -23.22
C PHE A 7 24.90 18.85 -24.05
N ALA A 8 25.78 17.88 -23.78
CA ALA A 8 25.78 16.60 -24.49
C ALA A 8 24.53 15.75 -24.21
N GLN A 9 23.84 16.03 -23.09
CA GLN A 9 22.66 15.27 -22.63
C GLN A 9 21.35 16.07 -22.74
N PHE A 10 21.37 17.21 -23.43
CA PHE A 10 20.20 18.04 -23.61
C PHE A 10 19.11 17.29 -24.38
N HIS A 11 17.93 17.17 -23.79
CA HIS A 11 16.74 16.68 -24.46
C HIS A 11 15.48 17.30 -23.84
N PHE A 12 14.37 17.17 -24.55
CA PHE A 12 13.06 17.55 -24.05
C PHE A 12 12.38 16.32 -23.44
N LEU A 13 11.87 16.45 -22.22
CA LEU A 13 11.11 15.40 -21.56
C LEU A 13 9.77 15.15 -22.27
N ARG A 14 9.22 16.19 -22.91
CA ARG A 14 7.90 16.17 -23.57
C ARG A 14 7.95 16.84 -24.95
N PRO A 15 8.65 16.26 -25.93
CA PRO A 15 8.89 16.89 -27.23
C PRO A 15 7.60 17.17 -28.02
N ALA A 16 6.50 16.46 -27.71
CA ALA A 16 5.19 16.69 -28.34
C ALA A 16 4.68 18.13 -28.20
N TRP A 17 5.06 18.85 -27.13
CA TRP A 17 4.69 20.26 -26.96
C TRP A 17 5.28 21.18 -28.04
N LEU A 18 6.35 20.80 -28.72
CA LEU A 18 6.91 21.57 -29.84
C LEU A 18 5.93 21.67 -31.03
N LEU A 19 4.98 20.74 -31.16
CA LEU A 19 3.92 20.85 -32.18
C LEU A 19 3.03 22.07 -31.96
N ALA A 20 2.96 22.63 -30.75
CA ALA A 20 2.25 23.86 -30.46
C ALA A 20 2.86 25.11 -31.14
N LEU A 21 4.05 24.99 -31.76
CA LEU A 21 4.60 26.03 -32.63
C LEU A 21 3.73 26.27 -33.87
N LEU A 22 3.04 25.24 -34.38
CA LEU A 22 2.14 25.34 -35.52
C LEU A 22 0.92 26.24 -35.26
N PRO A 23 0.11 26.01 -34.21
CA PRO A 23 -1.00 26.90 -33.88
C PRO A 23 -0.53 28.30 -33.47
N LEU A 24 0.63 28.43 -32.80
CA LEU A 24 1.22 29.75 -32.50
C LEU A 24 1.57 30.50 -33.80
N GLY A 25 2.19 29.82 -34.77
CA GLY A 25 2.51 30.39 -36.09
C GLY A 25 1.27 30.83 -36.87
N LEU A 26 0.22 30.00 -36.87
CA LEU A 26 -1.08 30.34 -37.48
C LEU A 26 -1.72 31.57 -36.82
N LEU A 27 -1.68 31.66 -35.50
CA LEU A 27 -2.22 32.78 -34.74
C LEU A 27 -1.44 34.08 -35.03
N LEU A 28 -0.10 34.01 -35.07
CA LEU A 28 0.74 35.15 -35.45
C LEU A 28 0.51 35.57 -36.91
N TRP A 29 0.37 34.63 -37.83
CA TRP A 29 0.06 34.89 -39.24
C TRP A 29 -1.30 35.56 -39.42
N TRP A 30 -2.34 35.07 -38.73
CA TRP A 30 -3.67 35.69 -38.73
C TRP A 30 -3.64 37.09 -38.10
N GLY A 31 -2.93 37.20 -36.97
CA GLY A 31 -2.67 38.45 -36.27
C GLY A 31 -1.84 39.44 -37.09
N TRP A 32 -1.05 38.99 -38.07
CA TRP A 32 -0.32 39.85 -38.99
C TRP A 32 -1.13 40.21 -40.24
N ARG A 33 -1.96 39.29 -40.75
CA ARG A 33 -2.79 39.47 -41.97
C ARG A 33 -3.97 40.40 -41.79
N ARG A 34 -4.61 40.44 -40.62
CA ARG A 34 -5.67 41.42 -40.37
C ARG A 34 -5.02 42.82 -40.46
N ARG A 35 -5.30 43.63 -41.48
CA ARG A 35 -4.74 45.00 -41.55
C ARG A 35 -5.21 45.82 -40.34
N SER A 36 -4.36 46.69 -39.80
CA SER A 36 -4.78 47.76 -38.88
C SER A 36 -5.37 48.93 -39.68
N GLY A 37 -6.25 48.61 -40.63
CA GLY A 37 -7.07 49.61 -41.31
C GLY A 37 -8.23 49.96 -40.39
N GLY A 38 -8.53 51.24 -40.24
CA GLY A 38 -9.58 51.74 -39.35
C GLY A 38 -10.90 51.02 -39.63
N GLY A 39 -11.27 50.05 -38.78
CA GLY A 39 -12.43 49.20 -39.02
C GLY A 39 -13.69 50.02 -39.24
N ASN A 40 -14.56 49.61 -40.17
CA ASN A 40 -15.77 50.28 -40.68
C ASN A 40 -15.66 51.77 -41.09
N TRP A 41 -14.75 52.55 -40.52
CA TRP A 41 -14.54 53.97 -40.80
C TRP A 41 -13.72 54.19 -42.07
N GLU A 42 -12.83 53.26 -42.47
CA GLU A 42 -12.23 53.27 -43.82
C GLU A 42 -13.25 53.03 -44.93
N ALA A 43 -14.37 52.37 -44.63
CA ALA A 43 -15.45 52.16 -45.59
C ALA A 43 -16.39 53.38 -45.71
N VAL A 44 -16.31 54.33 -44.79
CA VAL A 44 -17.27 55.46 -44.66
C VAL A 44 -16.60 56.83 -44.73
N CYS A 45 -15.31 56.96 -44.42
CA CYS A 45 -14.56 58.22 -44.41
C CYS A 45 -13.50 58.30 -45.52
N GLU A 46 -13.35 59.48 -46.12
CA GLU A 46 -12.38 59.73 -47.19
C GLU A 46 -10.93 59.63 -46.72
N ALA A 47 -10.07 59.05 -47.57
CA ALA A 47 -8.71 58.63 -47.25
C ALA A 47 -7.79 59.75 -46.69
N HIS A 48 -8.08 61.02 -46.98
CA HIS A 48 -7.27 62.16 -46.54
C HIS A 48 -7.63 62.67 -45.13
N LEU A 49 -8.81 62.31 -44.59
CA LEU A 49 -9.28 62.70 -43.25
C LEU A 49 -8.94 61.67 -42.17
N LEU A 50 -8.79 60.41 -42.56
CA LEU A 50 -8.41 59.28 -41.70
C LEU A 50 -7.16 59.53 -40.80
N PRO A 51 -6.07 60.16 -41.29
CA PRO A 51 -4.89 60.41 -40.47
C PRO A 51 -5.11 61.41 -39.32
N HIS A 52 -6.12 62.26 -39.43
CA HIS A 52 -6.41 63.34 -38.47
C HIS A 52 -7.52 62.97 -37.47
N LEU A 53 -8.37 61.99 -37.82
CA LEU A 53 -9.46 61.50 -36.97
C LEU A 53 -9.05 60.34 -36.07
N LEU A 54 -8.02 59.56 -36.44
CA LEU A 54 -7.51 58.45 -35.65
C LEU A 54 -6.45 58.94 -34.66
N ILE A 55 -6.83 59.09 -33.38
CA ILE A 55 -5.89 59.34 -32.29
C ILE A 55 -5.08 58.06 -32.04
N GLY A 56 -3.87 58.02 -32.61
CA GLY A 56 -2.93 56.90 -32.51
C GLY A 56 -2.57 56.36 -33.89
N GLY A 57 -1.40 56.74 -34.39
CA GLY A 57 -0.94 56.42 -35.75
C GLY A 57 -1.00 54.93 -36.11
N PRO A 58 -1.08 54.61 -37.42
CA PRO A 58 -1.35 53.26 -37.89
C PRO A 58 -0.21 52.28 -37.54
N GLY A 59 -0.50 51.30 -36.70
CA GLY A 59 0.24 50.02 -36.64
C GLY A 59 1.39 49.87 -35.64
N GLY A 60 1.82 50.91 -34.92
CA GLY A 60 2.98 50.85 -34.01
C GLY A 60 2.79 49.96 -32.76
N GLY A 61 1.61 50.02 -32.13
CA GLY A 61 1.32 49.23 -30.91
C GLY A 61 1.17 47.73 -31.17
N ARG A 62 0.69 47.37 -32.37
CA ARG A 62 0.35 45.99 -32.75
C ARG A 62 1.55 45.12 -33.09
N ARG A 63 2.55 45.67 -33.78
CA ARG A 63 3.81 44.95 -34.02
C ARG A 63 4.48 44.55 -32.71
N LYS A 64 4.46 45.44 -31.71
CA LYS A 64 4.98 45.18 -30.37
C LYS A 64 4.18 44.11 -29.61
N SER A 65 2.85 44.07 -29.77
CA SER A 65 2.02 43.03 -29.12
C SER A 65 2.16 41.66 -29.79
N LEU A 66 2.27 41.60 -31.12
CA LEU A 66 2.57 40.35 -31.84
C LEU A 66 3.96 39.82 -31.49
N ALA A 67 4.96 40.70 -31.37
CA ALA A 67 6.30 40.31 -30.93
C ALA A 67 6.30 39.78 -29.48
N ALA A 68 5.56 40.42 -28.57
CA ALA A 68 5.40 39.94 -27.19
C ALA A 68 4.66 38.58 -27.12
N LEU A 69 3.63 38.39 -27.95
CA LEU A 69 2.90 37.12 -28.05
C LEU A 69 3.78 36.00 -28.63
N ALA A 70 4.59 36.31 -29.64
CA ALA A 70 5.54 35.36 -30.22
C ALA A 70 6.61 34.95 -29.20
N ALA A 71 7.20 35.92 -28.51
CA ALA A 71 8.20 35.68 -27.48
C ALA A 71 7.63 34.89 -26.29
N GLY A 72 6.46 35.29 -25.78
CA GLY A 72 5.79 34.60 -24.69
C GLY A 72 5.31 33.20 -25.08
N GLY A 73 4.74 33.04 -26.26
CA GLY A 73 4.31 31.74 -26.79
C GLY A 73 5.48 30.78 -26.97
N LEU A 74 6.61 31.24 -27.54
CA LEU A 74 7.81 30.43 -27.67
C LEU A 74 8.36 29.99 -26.31
N LEU A 75 8.47 30.92 -25.35
CA LEU A 75 8.91 30.62 -23.99
C LEU A 75 7.99 29.61 -23.29
N ALA A 76 6.67 29.75 -23.43
CA ALA A 76 5.71 28.83 -22.85
C ALA A 76 5.81 27.43 -23.47
N ILE A 77 5.97 27.34 -24.79
CA ILE A 77 6.13 26.05 -25.49
C ILE A 77 7.41 25.35 -25.07
N VAL A 78 8.53 26.08 -25.01
CA VAL A 78 9.82 25.52 -24.55
C VAL A 78 9.72 25.13 -23.06
N ALA A 79 9.05 25.92 -22.22
CA ALA A 79 8.82 25.57 -20.82
C ALA A 79 8.04 24.25 -20.67
N LEU A 80 6.97 24.07 -21.44
CA LEU A 80 6.12 22.88 -21.42
C LEU A 80 6.78 21.64 -22.06
N ALA A 81 7.67 21.84 -23.03
CA ALA A 81 8.47 20.76 -23.60
C ALA A 81 9.47 20.18 -22.59
N GLY A 82 9.76 20.89 -21.51
CA GLY A 82 10.54 20.41 -20.37
C GLY A 82 12.00 20.13 -20.75
N PRO A 83 12.81 21.16 -21.06
CA PRO A 83 14.22 20.98 -21.35
C PRO A 83 14.93 20.44 -20.11
N ALA A 84 15.75 19.41 -20.28
CA ALA A 84 16.51 18.78 -19.22
C ALA A 84 17.96 18.53 -19.66
N TRP A 85 18.90 18.77 -18.75
CA TRP A 85 20.34 18.63 -18.97
C TRP A 85 21.13 18.26 -17.71
N GLU A 86 20.45 18.06 -16.57
CA GLU A 86 21.05 17.69 -15.28
C GLU A 86 20.35 16.43 -14.74
N LYS A 87 21.11 15.42 -14.34
CA LYS A 87 20.60 14.22 -13.67
C LYS A 87 20.70 14.40 -12.15
N LEU A 88 19.57 14.28 -11.47
CA LEU A 88 19.49 14.22 -10.01
C LEU A 88 19.47 12.74 -9.58
N PRO A 89 20.46 12.27 -8.80
CA PRO A 89 20.39 10.94 -8.21
C PRO A 89 19.31 10.95 -7.13
N ARG A 90 18.17 10.28 -7.38
CA ARG A 90 17.16 10.05 -6.33
C ARG A 90 17.44 8.72 -5.65
N PRO A 91 17.54 8.68 -4.31
CA PRO A 91 17.64 7.41 -3.59
C PRO A 91 16.31 6.67 -3.75
N VAL A 92 16.34 5.51 -4.41
CA VAL A 92 15.22 4.57 -4.37
C VAL A 92 15.43 3.72 -3.13
N LEU A 93 14.62 3.95 -2.10
CA LEU A 93 14.55 3.07 -0.93
C LEU A 93 14.03 1.72 -1.43
N ARG A 94 14.91 0.74 -1.64
CA ARG A 94 14.51 -0.66 -1.86
C ARG A 94 14.51 -1.37 -0.52
N ASP A 95 13.39 -2.02 -0.21
CA ASP A 95 13.31 -2.91 0.93
C ASP A 95 14.25 -4.10 0.73
N GLN A 96 15.17 -4.30 1.68
CA GLN A 96 16.20 -5.34 1.63
C GLN A 96 15.73 -6.65 2.31
N SER A 97 14.43 -6.91 2.40
CA SER A 97 13.91 -8.13 3.05
C SER A 97 14.28 -9.38 2.24
N ALA A 98 15.37 -10.02 2.63
CA ALA A 98 15.86 -11.24 1.99
C ALA A 98 15.25 -12.49 2.63
N LEU A 99 14.72 -13.38 1.79
CA LEU A 99 14.23 -14.70 2.16
C LEU A 99 14.94 -15.75 1.31
N VAL A 100 15.53 -16.76 1.95
CA VAL A 100 16.02 -17.95 1.26
C VAL A 100 15.05 -19.10 1.54
N ILE A 101 14.47 -19.66 0.49
CA ILE A 101 13.63 -20.86 0.59
C ILE A 101 14.55 -22.07 0.44
N ALA A 102 14.57 -22.95 1.45
CA ALA A 102 15.32 -24.19 1.43
C ALA A 102 14.33 -25.36 1.24
N LEU A 103 14.30 -25.94 0.05
CA LEU A 103 13.36 -27.00 -0.32
C LEU A 103 14.03 -28.38 -0.23
N ASP A 104 13.42 -29.28 0.54
CA ASP A 104 13.84 -30.67 0.65
C ASP A 104 13.46 -31.45 -0.62
N LEU A 105 14.46 -32.11 -1.23
CA LEU A 105 14.35 -32.97 -2.40
C LEU A 105 14.78 -34.42 -2.08
N SER A 106 14.68 -34.83 -0.81
CA SER A 106 14.90 -36.22 -0.41
C SER A 106 13.75 -37.13 -0.86
N ARG A 107 14.02 -38.43 -0.99
CA ARG A 107 13.01 -39.44 -1.41
C ARG A 107 11.74 -39.47 -0.55
N SER A 108 11.78 -39.01 0.71
CA SER A 108 10.57 -39.00 1.54
C SER A 108 9.55 -37.96 1.07
N MET A 109 9.98 -36.96 0.31
CA MET A 109 9.12 -35.98 -0.35
C MET A 109 8.35 -36.55 -1.56
N ASP A 110 8.65 -37.77 -2.01
CA ASP A 110 7.86 -38.47 -3.04
C ASP A 110 6.64 -39.20 -2.45
N ALA A 111 6.49 -39.24 -1.11
CA ALA A 111 5.33 -39.83 -0.46
C ALA A 111 4.02 -39.10 -0.86
N ALA A 112 2.93 -39.87 -0.94
CA ALA A 112 1.63 -39.42 -1.46
C ALA A 112 0.53 -39.32 -0.38
N ASP A 113 0.91 -39.03 0.87
CA ASP A 113 -0.03 -38.66 1.94
C ASP A 113 -0.73 -37.32 1.64
N LEU A 114 -0.02 -36.42 0.96
CA LEU A 114 -0.58 -35.22 0.34
C LEU A 114 -0.61 -35.42 -1.18
N LYS A 115 -1.79 -35.32 -1.79
CA LYS A 115 -1.93 -35.53 -3.25
C LYS A 115 -1.43 -34.33 -4.05
N PRO A 116 -0.70 -34.52 -5.16
CA PRO A 116 -0.31 -35.84 -5.70
C PRO A 116 0.95 -36.42 -5.04
N SER A 117 1.90 -35.59 -4.61
CA SER A 117 2.98 -35.95 -3.66
C SER A 117 3.33 -34.78 -2.74
N ARG A 118 4.09 -35.04 -1.66
CA ARG A 118 4.61 -33.98 -0.77
C ARG A 118 5.42 -32.94 -1.55
N LEU A 119 6.33 -33.37 -2.43
CA LEU A 119 7.14 -32.46 -3.24
C LEU A 119 6.27 -31.60 -4.15
N GLU A 120 5.28 -32.19 -4.82
CA GLU A 120 4.39 -31.40 -5.68
C GLU A 120 3.60 -30.36 -4.90
N ARG A 121 3.10 -30.72 -3.71
CA ARG A 121 2.42 -29.76 -2.82
C ARG A 121 3.36 -28.69 -2.30
N ALA A 122 4.59 -29.04 -1.98
CA ALA A 122 5.62 -28.08 -1.61
C ALA A 122 5.92 -27.11 -2.76
N ARG A 123 6.07 -27.60 -4.00
CA ARG A 123 6.30 -26.76 -5.20
C ARG A 123 5.16 -25.76 -5.42
N TYR A 124 3.91 -26.21 -5.35
CA TYR A 124 2.76 -25.30 -5.47
C TYR A 124 2.78 -24.25 -4.38
N LYS A 125 3.08 -24.65 -3.14
CA LYS A 125 3.10 -23.70 -2.03
C LYS A 125 4.25 -22.70 -2.12
N VAL A 126 5.43 -23.13 -2.55
CA VAL A 126 6.54 -22.22 -2.84
C VAL A 126 6.18 -21.27 -3.98
N ALA A 127 5.48 -21.72 -5.02
CA ALA A 127 4.99 -20.84 -6.09
C ALA A 127 3.95 -19.81 -5.57
N ASP A 128 3.08 -20.19 -4.63
CA ASP A 128 2.15 -19.27 -3.96
C ASP A 128 2.91 -18.20 -3.16
N ILE A 129 3.92 -18.62 -2.40
CA ILE A 129 4.81 -17.71 -1.65
C ILE A 129 5.50 -16.71 -2.58
N LEU A 130 6.07 -17.18 -3.70
CA LEU A 130 6.74 -16.34 -4.69
C LEU A 130 5.80 -15.32 -5.34
N ARG A 131 4.53 -15.67 -5.55
CA ARG A 131 3.50 -14.77 -6.07
C ARG A 131 3.03 -13.72 -5.06
N GLN A 132 2.99 -14.08 -3.77
CA GLN A 132 2.61 -13.16 -2.70
C GLN A 132 3.74 -12.20 -2.33
N ARG A 133 5.00 -12.60 -2.49
CA ARG A 133 6.19 -11.74 -2.27
C ARG A 133 6.44 -10.82 -3.46
N ARG A 134 5.83 -9.63 -3.43
CA ARG A 134 6.03 -8.57 -4.44
C ARG A 134 7.25 -7.67 -4.17
N GLU A 135 7.77 -7.71 -2.95
CA GLU A 135 8.87 -6.87 -2.48
C GLU A 135 9.94 -7.74 -1.78
N GLY A 136 11.17 -7.23 -1.73
CA GLY A 136 12.33 -7.94 -1.19
C GLY A 136 13.06 -8.82 -2.21
N GLN A 137 14.04 -9.57 -1.73
CA GLN A 137 14.79 -10.53 -2.53
C GLN A 137 14.48 -11.95 -2.07
N THR A 138 14.37 -12.88 -3.02
CA THR A 138 14.17 -14.29 -2.72
C THR A 138 15.28 -15.11 -3.34
N GLY A 139 15.80 -16.08 -2.59
CA GLY A 139 16.74 -17.08 -3.06
C GLY A 139 16.13 -18.48 -2.90
N LEU A 140 16.61 -19.43 -3.68
CA LEU A 140 16.15 -20.82 -3.62
C LEU A 140 17.35 -21.77 -3.49
N VAL A 141 17.35 -22.51 -2.39
CA VAL A 141 18.29 -23.60 -2.10
C VAL A 141 17.50 -24.90 -2.14
N VAL A 142 18.07 -25.92 -2.75
CA VAL A 142 17.52 -27.28 -2.75
C VAL A 142 18.49 -28.21 -2.03
N TYR A 143 17.97 -29.16 -1.27
CA TYR A 143 18.84 -30.06 -0.50
C TYR A 143 18.28 -31.47 -0.35
N ALA A 144 19.19 -32.42 -0.11
CA ALA A 144 18.91 -33.80 0.29
C ALA A 144 20.11 -34.31 1.09
N GLY A 145 20.98 -35.16 0.52
CA GLY A 145 22.27 -35.51 1.14
C GLY A 145 23.31 -34.39 1.06
N GLU A 146 23.14 -33.47 0.11
CA GLU A 146 23.94 -32.25 -0.11
C GLU A 146 22.99 -31.07 -0.35
N ALA A 147 23.51 -29.83 -0.34
CA ALA A 147 22.72 -28.62 -0.57
C ALA A 147 23.31 -27.77 -1.71
N PHE A 148 22.45 -27.31 -2.61
CA PHE A 148 22.80 -26.50 -3.78
C PHE A 148 21.96 -25.23 -3.86
N VAL A 149 22.60 -24.13 -4.26
CA VAL A 149 21.91 -22.89 -4.60
C VAL A 149 21.37 -23.01 -6.03
N LEU A 150 20.04 -23.05 -6.16
CA LEU A 150 19.38 -23.04 -7.47
C LEU A 150 19.24 -21.61 -8.00
N SER A 151 18.92 -20.67 -7.11
CA SER A 151 18.82 -19.25 -7.44
C SER A 151 19.42 -18.39 -6.33
N PRO A 152 20.37 -17.48 -6.64
CA PRO A 152 20.83 -16.49 -5.69
C PRO A 152 19.72 -15.50 -5.34
N LEU A 153 19.96 -14.63 -4.36
CA LEU A 153 18.99 -13.61 -3.96
C LEU A 153 18.67 -12.66 -5.12
N THR A 154 17.42 -12.71 -5.59
CA THR A 154 16.92 -11.90 -6.70
C THR A 154 15.54 -11.34 -6.38
N PRO A 155 15.21 -10.12 -6.85
CA PRO A 155 13.83 -9.62 -6.81
C PRO A 155 12.92 -10.29 -7.87
N ASP A 156 13.50 -11.01 -8.85
CA ASP A 156 12.76 -11.66 -9.93
C ASP A 156 12.25 -13.05 -9.52
N THR A 157 11.09 -13.07 -8.85
CA THR A 157 10.44 -14.31 -8.39
C THR A 157 9.87 -15.15 -9.53
N GLU A 158 9.57 -14.56 -10.69
CA GLU A 158 9.06 -15.25 -11.87
C GLU A 158 10.10 -16.22 -12.45
N THR A 159 11.37 -15.79 -12.49
CA THR A 159 12.48 -16.69 -12.89
C THR A 159 12.61 -17.87 -11.93
N ILE A 160 12.51 -17.66 -10.61
CA ILE A 160 12.53 -18.76 -9.63
C ILE A 160 11.35 -19.70 -9.86
N ALA A 161 10.15 -19.15 -10.07
CA ALA A 161 8.93 -19.92 -10.29
C ALA A 161 9.01 -20.80 -11.54
N ALA A 162 9.66 -20.32 -12.61
CA ALA A 162 9.87 -21.09 -13.83
C ALA A 162 10.71 -22.35 -13.59
N HIS A 163 11.66 -22.31 -12.65
CA HIS A 163 12.52 -23.45 -12.29
C HIS A 163 11.86 -24.45 -11.34
N LEU A 164 10.80 -24.09 -10.62
CA LEU A 164 10.15 -25.00 -9.67
C LEU A 164 9.59 -26.24 -10.36
N SER A 165 8.98 -26.09 -11.53
CA SER A 165 8.29 -27.18 -12.23
C SER A 165 9.21 -28.34 -12.64
N SER A 166 10.52 -28.09 -12.78
CA SER A 166 11.52 -29.10 -13.10
C SER A 166 12.14 -29.78 -11.88
N LEU A 167 11.80 -29.36 -10.66
CA LEU A 167 12.40 -29.92 -9.44
C LEU A 167 11.83 -31.30 -9.14
N GLU A 168 12.72 -32.28 -9.05
CA GLU A 168 12.45 -33.68 -8.74
C GLU A 168 13.51 -34.22 -7.77
N THR A 169 13.15 -35.20 -6.93
CA THR A 169 14.06 -35.82 -5.96
C THR A 169 15.26 -36.53 -6.61
N ALA A 170 15.08 -36.99 -7.85
CA ALA A 170 16.11 -37.64 -8.66
C ALA A 170 17.24 -36.69 -9.10
N LEU A 171 17.02 -35.37 -9.05
CA LEU A 171 18.07 -34.39 -9.36
C LEU A 171 19.22 -34.41 -8.36
N MET A 172 18.96 -34.84 -7.13
CA MET A 172 19.95 -34.79 -6.05
C MET A 172 20.94 -35.95 -6.15
N PRO A 173 22.25 -35.67 -6.28
CA PRO A 173 23.29 -36.69 -6.47
C PRO A 173 23.45 -37.60 -5.25
N ALA A 174 23.32 -37.01 -4.05
CA ALA A 174 23.38 -37.70 -2.78
C ALA A 174 22.00 -37.67 -2.11
N GLN A 175 21.53 -38.84 -1.68
CA GLN A 175 20.29 -38.99 -0.93
C GLN A 175 20.54 -38.81 0.57
N GLY A 176 19.56 -38.25 1.29
CA GLY A 176 19.66 -37.89 2.70
C GLY A 176 18.75 -36.70 3.00
N SER A 177 18.79 -36.19 4.24
CA SER A 177 18.14 -34.92 4.62
C SER A 177 19.09 -34.13 5.52
N ARG A 178 19.98 -33.36 4.89
CA ARG A 178 21.03 -32.53 5.48
C ARG A 178 20.60 -31.06 5.48
N ALA A 179 19.58 -30.78 6.28
CA ALA A 179 19.06 -29.43 6.46
C ALA A 179 20.11 -28.47 7.06
N ASP A 180 21.08 -28.99 7.82
CA ASP A 180 22.25 -28.24 8.31
C ASP A 180 23.02 -27.58 7.16
N LEU A 181 23.34 -28.35 6.10
CA LEU A 181 24.02 -27.82 4.92
C LEU A 181 23.16 -26.79 4.17
N ALA A 182 21.84 -26.97 4.16
CA ALA A 182 20.94 -26.01 3.53
C ALA A 182 20.92 -24.67 4.28
N LEU A 183 20.92 -24.72 5.62
CA LEU A 183 21.02 -23.52 6.47
C LEU A 183 22.37 -22.82 6.29
N GLU A 184 23.47 -23.57 6.23
CA GLU A 184 24.80 -23.02 5.94
C GLU A 184 24.83 -22.27 4.60
N ARG A 185 24.33 -22.89 3.52
CA ARG A 185 24.25 -22.25 2.19
C ARG A 185 23.35 -21.02 2.18
N ALA A 186 22.24 -21.07 2.90
CA ALA A 186 21.36 -19.92 3.01
C ALA A 186 22.02 -18.76 3.76
N GLY A 187 22.74 -19.03 4.85
CA GLY A 187 23.55 -18.04 5.56
C GLY A 187 24.64 -17.44 4.67
N GLU A 188 25.34 -18.26 3.89
CA GLU A 188 26.31 -17.79 2.89
C GLU A 188 25.70 -16.82 1.88
N LEU A 189 24.52 -17.13 1.34
CA LEU A 189 23.81 -16.24 0.41
C LEU A 189 23.44 -14.90 1.04
N LEU A 190 22.92 -14.93 2.28
CA LEU A 190 22.55 -13.72 3.02
C LEU A 190 23.78 -12.84 3.29
N ARG A 191 24.91 -13.44 3.72
CA ARG A 191 26.18 -12.73 3.93
C ARG A 191 26.74 -12.14 2.65
N GLN A 192 26.75 -12.89 1.54
CA GLN A 192 27.24 -12.42 0.24
C GLN A 192 26.42 -11.25 -0.30
N ALA A 193 25.11 -11.22 -0.01
CA ALA A 193 24.23 -10.11 -0.38
C ALA A 193 24.36 -8.89 0.56
N GLY A 194 25.17 -8.97 1.62
CA GLY A 194 25.31 -7.90 2.61
C GLY A 194 24.06 -7.71 3.48
N VAL A 195 23.18 -8.71 3.56
CA VAL A 195 21.92 -8.59 4.29
C VAL A 195 22.17 -8.86 5.77
N ALA A 196 22.10 -7.78 6.58
CA ALA A 196 22.35 -7.87 8.02
C ALA A 196 21.36 -8.78 8.77
N ARG A 197 20.10 -8.85 8.30
CA ARG A 197 19.05 -9.70 8.89
C ARG A 197 18.13 -10.21 7.80
N GLY A 198 17.94 -11.52 7.77
CA GLY A 198 17.28 -12.25 6.69
C GLY A 198 16.52 -13.44 7.22
N GLY A 199 15.70 -14.03 6.38
CA GLY A 199 14.89 -15.20 6.71
C GLY A 199 15.33 -16.43 5.95
N VAL A 200 15.16 -17.60 6.57
CA VAL A 200 15.09 -18.88 5.87
C VAL A 200 13.73 -19.50 6.08
N LEU A 201 13.12 -19.95 4.99
CA LEU A 201 11.95 -20.83 5.03
C LEU A 201 12.39 -22.24 4.63
N LEU A 202 12.49 -23.14 5.60
CA LEU A 202 12.78 -24.54 5.38
C LEU A 202 11.48 -25.30 5.07
N VAL A 203 11.41 -25.94 3.91
CA VAL A 203 10.24 -26.70 3.46
C VAL A 203 10.62 -28.18 3.42
N THR A 204 10.15 -28.95 4.40
CA THR A 204 10.59 -30.33 4.63
C THR A 204 9.56 -31.17 5.39
N ASP A 205 9.68 -32.49 5.33
CA ASP A 205 8.89 -33.43 6.11
C ASP A 205 9.56 -33.85 7.44
N GLY A 206 10.84 -33.53 7.64
CA GLY A 206 11.59 -33.89 8.83
C GLY A 206 13.04 -33.47 8.76
N ILE A 207 13.80 -33.75 9.82
CA ILE A 207 15.24 -33.49 9.84
C ILE A 207 15.98 -34.73 10.33
N ARG A 208 17.25 -34.87 9.94
CA ARG A 208 18.11 -35.96 10.41
C ARG A 208 19.40 -35.43 11.03
N GLY A 209 19.68 -35.93 12.23
CA GLY A 209 20.90 -35.65 12.96
C GLY A 209 20.86 -34.35 13.77
N ASP A 210 21.68 -34.31 14.82
CA ASP A 210 21.64 -33.22 15.81
C ASP A 210 22.29 -31.92 15.32
N ARG A 211 23.17 -32.00 14.30
CA ARG A 211 23.88 -30.84 13.73
C ARG A 211 22.96 -29.76 13.18
N VAL A 212 21.74 -30.12 12.80
CA VAL A 212 20.76 -29.16 12.29
C VAL A 212 20.34 -28.17 13.39
N PHE A 213 20.32 -28.59 14.65
CA PHE A 213 20.04 -27.71 15.78
C PHE A 213 21.18 -26.71 16.03
N ASP A 214 22.43 -27.17 15.92
CA ASP A 214 23.60 -26.30 16.02
C ASP A 214 23.59 -25.26 14.89
N ALA A 215 23.38 -25.70 13.64
CA ALA A 215 23.29 -24.80 12.48
C ALA A 215 22.13 -23.79 12.60
N ALA A 216 20.99 -24.19 13.16
CA ALA A 216 19.88 -23.28 13.40
C ALA A 216 20.17 -22.27 14.51
N ALA A 217 20.88 -22.68 15.57
CA ALA A 217 21.30 -21.80 16.64
C ALA A 217 22.33 -20.77 16.15
N ASP A 218 23.31 -21.19 15.34
CA ASP A 218 24.28 -20.31 14.70
C ASP A 218 23.59 -19.30 13.77
N PHE A 219 22.63 -19.78 12.97
CA PHE A 219 21.82 -18.93 12.08
C PHE A 219 21.03 -17.86 12.85
N ALA A 220 20.47 -18.21 14.01
CA ALA A 220 19.80 -17.26 14.90
C ALA A 220 20.79 -16.29 15.58
N ALA A 221 21.98 -16.76 15.95
CA ALA A 221 23.04 -15.93 16.54
C ALA A 221 23.56 -14.86 15.56
N GLU A 222 23.58 -15.17 14.26
CA GLU A 222 23.86 -14.20 13.18
C GLU A 222 22.74 -13.16 12.98
N GLY A 223 21.61 -13.29 13.70
CA GLY A 223 20.48 -12.37 13.65
C GLY A 223 19.46 -12.67 12.55
N HIS A 224 19.61 -13.82 11.87
CA HIS A 224 18.64 -14.32 10.92
C HIS A 224 17.51 -15.09 11.60
N ARG A 225 16.40 -15.34 10.89
CA ARG A 225 15.24 -16.09 11.41
C ARG A 225 14.92 -17.31 10.58
N LEU A 226 14.73 -18.44 11.25
CA LEU A 226 14.31 -19.70 10.62
C LEU A 226 12.82 -19.94 10.82
N ALA A 227 12.06 -20.02 9.73
CA ALA A 227 10.73 -20.62 9.74
C ALA A 227 10.73 -21.97 9.04
N VAL A 228 9.86 -22.87 9.49
CA VAL A 228 9.75 -24.22 8.94
C VAL A 228 8.32 -24.47 8.50
N LEU A 229 8.16 -24.89 7.24
CA LEU A 229 6.93 -25.41 6.68
C LEU A 229 7.03 -26.94 6.61
N GLY A 230 6.34 -27.61 7.54
CA GLY A 230 6.25 -29.07 7.60
C GLY A 230 5.36 -29.63 6.51
N VAL A 231 5.87 -30.56 5.70
CA VAL A 231 5.13 -31.16 4.59
C VAL A 231 4.87 -32.63 4.86
N GLY A 232 3.60 -33.04 4.83
CA GLY A 232 3.17 -34.42 5.04
C GLY A 232 2.23 -34.57 6.24
N THR A 233 1.97 -35.80 6.63
CA THR A 233 1.11 -36.14 7.77
C THR A 233 1.82 -37.01 8.81
N PRO A 234 1.37 -37.00 10.08
CA PRO A 234 1.94 -37.84 11.14
C PRO A 234 1.78 -39.35 10.87
N GLU A 235 0.73 -39.75 10.15
CA GLU A 235 0.49 -41.15 9.77
C GLU A 235 1.52 -41.66 8.77
N GLY A 236 1.97 -40.77 7.88
CA GLY A 236 2.91 -41.08 6.82
C GLY A 236 2.30 -41.86 5.65
N ALA A 237 3.04 -41.95 4.56
CA ALA A 237 2.66 -42.73 3.38
C ALA A 237 3.88 -43.39 2.74
N PRO A 238 3.71 -44.56 2.10
CA PRO A 238 4.84 -45.27 1.50
C PRO A 238 5.34 -44.50 0.28
N ILE A 239 6.66 -44.55 0.07
CA ILE A 239 7.30 -43.86 -1.05
C ILE A 239 7.15 -44.72 -2.32
N PRO A 240 6.58 -44.20 -3.42
CA PRO A 240 6.44 -44.95 -4.66
C PRO A 240 7.81 -45.25 -5.29
N ALA A 241 7.99 -46.45 -5.83
CA ALA A 241 9.18 -46.86 -6.56
C ALA A 241 8.79 -47.72 -7.78
N GLN A 242 9.72 -47.94 -8.71
CA GLN A 242 9.45 -48.80 -9.87
C GLN A 242 9.06 -50.22 -9.41
N GLY A 243 7.81 -50.63 -9.70
CA GLY A 243 7.28 -51.94 -9.33
C GLY A 243 6.72 -52.08 -7.91
N GLY A 244 6.48 -50.98 -7.19
CA GLY A 244 5.82 -51.00 -5.88
C GLY A 244 6.20 -49.82 -4.99
N PHE A 245 6.69 -50.10 -3.79
CA PHE A 245 7.13 -49.09 -2.83
C PHE A 245 8.60 -49.25 -2.50
N LEU A 246 9.24 -48.16 -2.10
CA LEU A 246 10.62 -48.16 -1.63
C LEU A 246 10.75 -49.06 -0.39
N LYS A 247 11.74 -49.95 -0.42
CA LYS A 247 12.06 -50.85 0.69
C LYS A 247 13.41 -50.50 1.30
N ASP A 248 13.54 -50.72 2.60
CA ASP A 248 14.80 -50.60 3.31
C ASP A 248 15.71 -51.82 3.08
N ALA A 249 16.91 -51.80 3.68
CA ALA A 249 17.87 -52.91 3.58
C ALA A 249 17.35 -54.23 4.18
N ALA A 250 16.33 -54.17 5.05
CA ALA A 250 15.67 -55.33 5.64
C ALA A 250 14.47 -55.83 4.81
N GLY A 251 14.16 -55.18 3.69
CA GLY A 251 13.04 -55.52 2.80
C GLY A 251 11.67 -54.99 3.27
N SER A 252 11.63 -54.19 4.33
CA SER A 252 10.39 -53.55 4.83
C SER A 252 10.08 -52.29 4.04
N ILE A 253 8.79 -51.99 3.85
CA ILE A 253 8.37 -50.78 3.14
C ILE A 253 8.72 -49.54 3.98
N VAL A 254 9.38 -48.56 3.36
CA VAL A 254 9.73 -47.30 4.01
C VAL A 254 8.49 -46.41 4.10
N LEU A 255 8.13 -46.01 5.33
CA LEU A 255 6.95 -45.20 5.63
C LEU A 255 7.37 -43.90 6.35
N PRO A 256 7.80 -42.85 5.63
CA PRO A 256 8.17 -41.57 6.25
C PRO A 256 6.97 -40.86 6.87
N ARG A 257 7.16 -40.31 8.07
CA ARG A 257 6.16 -39.55 8.83
C ARG A 257 6.63 -38.12 9.02
N LEU A 258 5.68 -37.19 9.12
CA LEU A 258 5.99 -35.81 9.48
C LEU A 258 6.44 -35.71 10.94
N GLU A 259 7.65 -35.23 11.18
CA GLU A 259 8.22 -35.06 12.53
C GLU A 259 7.94 -33.66 13.11
N ALA A 260 6.65 -33.33 13.26
CA ALA A 260 6.21 -31.99 13.64
C ALA A 260 6.83 -31.46 14.95
N ASP A 261 7.00 -32.32 15.96
CA ASP A 261 7.58 -31.93 17.25
C ASP A 261 9.07 -31.59 17.15
N THR A 262 9.81 -32.36 16.35
CA THR A 262 11.24 -32.13 16.09
C THR A 262 11.42 -30.82 15.32
N LEU A 263 10.60 -30.59 14.28
CA LEU A 263 10.61 -29.35 13.49
C LEU A 263 10.23 -28.13 14.34
N ARG A 264 9.29 -28.26 15.28
CA ARG A 264 8.95 -27.20 16.23
C ARG A 264 10.14 -26.87 17.13
N LYS A 265 10.82 -27.87 17.69
CA LYS A 265 12.05 -27.66 18.48
C LYS A 265 13.13 -26.96 17.66
N LEU A 266 13.28 -27.31 16.38
CA LEU A 266 14.23 -26.65 15.50
C LEU A 266 13.94 -25.15 15.35
N THR A 267 12.67 -24.77 15.16
CA THR A 267 12.30 -23.35 15.04
C THR A 267 12.53 -22.54 16.31
N VAL A 268 12.47 -23.20 17.49
CA VAL A 268 12.83 -22.57 18.77
C VAL A 268 14.33 -22.26 18.81
N ALA A 269 15.18 -23.18 18.36
CA ALA A 269 16.62 -22.92 18.25
C ALA A 269 16.93 -21.84 17.20
N GLY A 270 16.20 -21.81 16.09
CA GLY A 270 16.37 -20.86 14.98
C GLY A 270 15.60 -19.54 15.09
N GLY A 271 14.97 -19.25 16.23
CA GLY A 271 14.32 -17.95 16.50
C GLY A 271 13.12 -17.60 15.62
N GLY A 272 12.40 -18.61 15.10
CA GLY A 272 11.22 -18.40 14.26
C GLY A 272 10.06 -19.35 14.57
N VAL A 273 9.27 -19.72 13.55
CA VAL A 273 8.01 -20.45 13.76
C VAL A 273 7.86 -21.67 12.87
N TYR A 274 7.10 -22.63 13.37
CA TYR A 274 6.72 -23.84 12.65
C TYR A 274 5.24 -23.78 12.24
N ARG A 275 4.95 -24.15 10.99
CA ARG A 275 3.60 -24.45 10.50
C ARG A 275 3.62 -25.72 9.67
N THR A 276 2.56 -26.53 9.78
CA THR A 276 2.32 -27.62 8.85
C THR A 276 1.59 -27.06 7.62
N ILE A 277 1.91 -27.58 6.44
CA ILE A 277 1.27 -27.19 5.19
C ILE A 277 -0.24 -27.41 5.25
N THR A 278 -1.00 -26.40 4.86
CA THR A 278 -2.46 -26.48 4.78
C THR A 278 -2.94 -26.39 3.32
N PRO A 279 -4.14 -26.94 3.00
CA PRO A 279 -4.71 -26.79 1.67
C PRO A 279 -5.10 -25.35 1.31
N ASP A 280 -5.39 -24.53 2.32
CA ASP A 280 -5.66 -23.09 2.23
C ASP A 280 -4.39 -22.26 2.46
N ASP A 281 -4.51 -20.92 2.53
CA ASP A 281 -3.39 -20.00 2.75
C ASP A 281 -3.13 -19.66 4.23
N GLY A 282 -3.79 -20.34 5.19
CA GLY A 282 -3.66 -20.03 6.61
C GLY A 282 -2.25 -20.28 7.17
N ASP A 283 -1.51 -21.23 6.59
CA ASP A 283 -0.10 -21.46 6.88
C ASP A 283 0.79 -20.29 6.41
N LEU A 284 0.52 -19.74 5.22
CA LEU A 284 1.24 -18.60 4.63
C LEU A 284 0.97 -17.30 5.37
N GLU A 285 -0.28 -17.04 5.75
CA GLU A 285 -0.66 -15.86 6.54
C GLU A 285 0.06 -15.83 7.89
N ALA A 286 0.40 -16.99 8.46
CA ALA A 286 1.18 -17.06 9.69
C ALA A 286 2.70 -16.96 9.47
N LEU A 287 3.23 -17.39 8.32
CA LEU A 287 4.67 -17.46 8.03
C LEU A 287 5.21 -16.18 7.39
N LEU A 288 4.55 -15.67 6.35
CA LEU A 288 5.06 -14.56 5.53
C LEU A 288 5.24 -13.24 6.30
N PRO A 289 4.39 -12.86 7.28
CA PRO A 289 4.61 -11.64 8.05
C PRO A 289 5.91 -11.64 8.86
N LEU A 290 6.55 -12.78 9.10
CA LEU A 290 7.86 -12.84 9.75
C LEU A 290 8.98 -12.35 8.84
N PHE A 291 8.77 -12.46 7.53
CA PHE A 291 9.71 -12.06 6.49
C PHE A 291 9.32 -10.76 5.82
N ALA A 292 8.35 -10.04 6.38
CA ALA A 292 7.87 -8.77 5.86
C ALA A 292 8.88 -7.62 6.11
N PRO A 293 8.86 -6.59 5.23
CA PRO A 293 9.60 -5.35 5.43
C PRO A 293 9.46 -4.81 6.86
N GLY A 294 10.56 -4.43 7.49
CA GLY A 294 10.56 -3.81 8.84
C GLY A 294 10.54 -4.77 10.04
N ARG A 295 10.13 -6.04 9.89
CA ARG A 295 10.18 -7.04 10.99
C ARG A 295 11.50 -7.79 11.09
N LEU A 296 12.16 -8.00 9.96
CA LEU A 296 13.53 -8.50 9.95
C LEU A 296 14.53 -7.41 10.35
N GLY A 297 14.12 -6.17 10.58
CA GLY A 297 14.97 -5.14 11.20
C GLY A 297 16.29 -4.91 10.48
N GLY A 298 16.32 -5.10 9.16
CA GLY A 298 17.41 -4.59 8.34
C GLY A 298 17.37 -3.07 8.47
N ASN A 299 18.48 -2.47 8.89
CA ASN A 299 18.70 -1.06 8.60
C ASN A 299 18.37 -0.90 7.11
N VAL A 300 17.54 0.09 6.79
CA VAL A 300 17.40 0.54 5.42
C VAL A 300 18.75 1.18 5.07
N GLU A 301 19.76 0.34 4.85
CA GLU A 301 20.96 0.80 4.19
C GLU A 301 20.46 1.28 2.83
N GLU A 302 20.70 2.56 2.58
CA GLU A 302 20.55 3.19 1.28
C GLU A 302 21.44 2.43 0.29
N THR A 303 21.02 1.25 -0.18
CA THR A 303 21.66 0.63 -1.33
C THR A 303 21.31 1.53 -2.49
N VAL A 304 22.30 2.33 -2.84
CA VAL A 304 22.28 3.46 -3.77
C VAL A 304 22.03 2.96 -5.20
N LEU A 305 20.86 2.36 -5.46
CA LEU A 305 20.31 2.30 -6.81
C LEU A 305 19.80 3.70 -7.12
N LYS A 306 20.70 4.52 -7.66
CA LYS A 306 20.39 5.85 -8.20
C LYS A 306 19.46 5.65 -9.38
N ALA A 307 18.17 5.89 -9.19
CA ALA A 307 17.33 6.18 -10.33
C ALA A 307 17.74 7.56 -10.84
N ASP A 308 18.24 7.60 -12.08
CA ASP A 308 18.55 8.84 -12.77
C ASP A 308 17.23 9.59 -13.03
N ALA A 309 16.92 10.59 -12.21
CA ALA A 309 15.81 11.50 -12.48
C ALA A 309 16.35 12.76 -13.14
N TRP A 310 15.83 13.12 -14.32
CA TRP A 310 16.23 14.35 -14.98
C TRP A 310 15.60 15.57 -14.32
N ARG A 311 16.43 16.59 -14.03
CA ARG A 311 15.96 17.89 -13.55
C ARG A 311 15.35 18.66 -14.71
N GLU A 312 14.05 18.89 -14.62
CA GLU A 312 13.34 19.73 -15.57
C GLU A 312 13.68 21.21 -15.32
N ALA A 313 14.16 21.89 -16.37
CA ALA A 313 14.47 23.32 -16.31
C ALA A 313 13.34 24.20 -16.87
N GLY A 314 12.28 23.60 -17.44
CA GLY A 314 11.10 24.29 -17.95
C GLY A 314 10.49 25.33 -17.00
N PRO A 315 10.34 25.06 -15.69
CA PRO A 315 9.81 26.03 -14.73
C PRO A 315 10.59 27.36 -14.66
N TRP A 316 11.92 27.35 -14.90
CA TRP A 316 12.72 28.58 -14.89
C TRP A 316 12.37 29.52 -16.04
N LEU A 317 11.86 28.99 -17.15
CA LEU A 317 11.38 29.76 -18.30
C LEU A 317 10.04 30.48 -18.03
N LEU A 318 9.35 30.13 -16.94
CA LEU A 318 8.14 30.86 -16.51
C LEU A 318 8.47 32.23 -15.92
N LEU A 319 9.65 32.40 -15.29
CA LEU A 319 10.07 33.68 -14.72
C LEU A 319 10.17 34.82 -15.76
N PRO A 320 10.84 34.64 -16.93
CA PRO A 320 10.82 35.66 -17.99
C PRO A 320 9.48 35.73 -18.73
N LEU A 321 8.65 34.69 -18.68
CA LEU A 321 7.31 34.70 -19.26
C LEU A 321 6.34 35.62 -18.49
N LEU A 322 6.44 35.66 -17.16
CA LEU A 322 5.57 36.49 -16.30
C LEU A 322 5.56 37.99 -16.66
N PRO A 323 6.69 38.71 -16.82
CA PRO A 323 6.67 40.12 -17.20
C PRO A 323 6.17 40.33 -18.64
N LEU A 324 6.44 39.40 -19.57
CA LEU A 324 5.89 39.45 -20.92
C LEU A 324 4.37 39.29 -20.93
N ALA A 325 3.84 38.38 -20.09
CA ALA A 325 2.42 38.20 -19.89
C ALA A 325 1.77 39.44 -19.23
N ALA A 326 2.43 40.04 -18.24
CA ALA A 326 1.95 41.28 -17.59
C ALA A 326 1.95 42.50 -18.53
N LEU A 327 2.94 42.61 -19.43
CA LEU A 327 2.96 43.65 -20.47
C LEU A 327 1.88 43.42 -21.54
N ALA A 328 1.55 42.16 -21.83
CA ALA A 328 0.42 41.81 -22.69
C ALA A 328 -0.95 42.06 -22.01
N PHE A 329 -1.04 41.88 -20.68
CA PHE A 329 -2.22 42.14 -19.86
C PHE A 329 -2.69 43.60 -19.95
N ARG A 330 -1.75 44.55 -19.98
CA ARG A 330 -2.03 46.01 -20.09
C ARG A 330 -2.67 46.43 -21.42
N ARG A 331 -2.83 45.53 -22.40
CA ARG A 331 -3.36 45.83 -23.75
C ARG A 331 -4.62 45.04 -24.13
N GLY A 332 -5.31 44.42 -23.16
CA GLY A 332 -6.65 43.87 -23.36
C GLY A 332 -6.76 42.59 -24.20
N VAL A 333 -5.65 41.89 -24.47
CA VAL A 333 -5.64 40.65 -25.27
C VAL A 333 -6.17 39.44 -24.49
N LEU A 334 -6.17 39.51 -23.15
CA LEU A 334 -6.64 38.43 -22.26
C LEU A 334 -8.14 38.43 -22.00
N THR A 335 -8.92 39.38 -22.53
CA THR A 335 -10.40 39.35 -22.42
C THR A 335 -11.03 38.21 -23.22
N ILE A 336 -10.28 37.60 -24.14
CA ILE A 336 -10.75 36.48 -24.98
C ILE A 336 -10.70 35.14 -24.21
N LEU A 337 -9.79 34.99 -23.24
CA LEU A 337 -9.63 33.74 -22.49
C LEU A 337 -10.83 33.42 -21.55
N PRO A 338 -11.38 34.36 -20.75
CA PRO A 338 -12.59 34.10 -19.97
C PRO A 338 -13.85 34.00 -20.86
N LEU A 339 -13.89 34.69 -22.00
CA LEU A 339 -15.02 34.61 -22.94
C LEU A 339 -15.07 33.27 -23.70
N ALA A 340 -13.91 32.67 -24.00
CA ALA A 340 -13.80 31.33 -24.59
C ALA A 340 -14.12 30.21 -23.59
N LEU A 341 -14.00 30.47 -22.28
CA LEU A 341 -14.36 29.55 -21.19
C LEU A 341 -15.82 29.71 -20.74
N MET A 342 -16.52 30.78 -21.14
CA MET A 342 -17.93 31.02 -20.81
C MET A 342 -18.93 29.96 -21.32
N PRO A 343 -18.72 29.23 -22.46
CA PRO A 343 -19.60 28.12 -22.81
C PRO A 343 -19.52 26.94 -21.83
N LEU A 344 -18.45 26.86 -21.02
CA LEU A 344 -18.28 25.82 -20.00
C LEU A 344 -19.06 26.14 -18.71
N THR A 345 -19.43 27.40 -18.48
CA THR A 345 -20.18 27.85 -17.29
C THR A 345 -21.70 27.81 -17.48
N LEU A 346 -22.19 27.37 -18.65
CA LEU A 346 -23.61 27.21 -18.96
C LEU A 346 -24.15 25.81 -18.63
N LEU A 347 -23.31 24.90 -18.13
CA LEU A 347 -23.75 23.65 -17.53
C LEU A 347 -24.24 23.94 -16.10
N PRO A 348 -25.47 23.51 -15.72
CA PRO A 348 -25.95 23.67 -14.36
C PRO A 348 -25.15 22.75 -13.44
N LEU A 349 -24.05 23.27 -12.88
CA LEU A 349 -23.39 22.67 -11.74
C LEU A 349 -24.18 23.08 -10.49
N PRO A 350 -24.47 22.15 -9.56
CA PRO A 350 -25.06 22.53 -8.29
C PRO A 350 -24.17 23.60 -7.65
N ALA A 351 -24.79 24.65 -7.12
CA ALA A 351 -24.08 25.66 -6.35
C ALA A 351 -23.46 24.99 -5.11
N GLN A 352 -22.21 24.57 -5.25
CA GLN A 352 -21.40 24.10 -4.13
C GLN A 352 -20.87 25.35 -3.45
N ALA A 353 -21.35 25.62 -2.24
CA ALA A 353 -20.72 26.60 -1.37
C ALA A 353 -19.31 26.07 -1.06
N ILE A 354 -18.30 26.67 -1.68
CA ILE A 354 -16.90 26.33 -1.40
C ILE A 354 -16.59 26.89 -0.02
N ASP A 355 -16.65 26.04 1.00
CA ASP A 355 -16.03 26.32 2.28
C ASP A 355 -14.52 26.05 2.16
N LEU A 356 -13.72 27.11 2.32
CA LEU A 356 -12.26 27.06 2.23
C LEU A 356 -11.65 26.16 3.34
N SER A 357 -12.41 25.81 4.37
CA SER A 357 -11.99 24.87 5.40
C SER A 357 -11.76 23.44 4.85
N GLY A 358 -12.49 23.04 3.79
CA GLY A 358 -12.37 21.74 3.13
C GLY A 358 -11.07 21.52 2.37
N LEU A 359 -10.29 22.58 2.13
CA LEU A 359 -8.97 22.47 1.50
C LEU A 359 -7.88 21.98 2.47
N TRP A 360 -8.09 22.12 3.79
CA TRP A 360 -7.05 21.90 4.80
C TRP A 360 -7.46 20.92 5.90
N LEU A 361 -8.75 20.68 6.11
CA LEU A 361 -9.28 19.78 7.13
C LEU A 361 -10.04 18.62 6.50
N ARG A 362 -9.73 17.40 6.95
CA ARG A 362 -10.53 16.21 6.60
C ARG A 362 -11.94 16.33 7.19
N GLN A 363 -12.91 15.65 6.59
CA GLN A 363 -14.31 15.68 7.02
C GLN A 363 -14.47 15.30 8.51
N ASP A 364 -13.75 14.27 8.99
CA ASP A 364 -13.77 13.89 10.41
C ASP A 364 -13.19 14.97 11.34
N GLN A 365 -12.22 15.77 10.86
CA GLN A 365 -11.65 16.86 11.67
C GLN A 365 -12.59 18.07 11.74
N GLN A 366 -13.39 18.28 10.69
CA GLN A 366 -14.44 19.29 10.70
C GLN A 366 -15.57 18.85 11.66
N ALA A 367 -15.98 17.58 11.58
CA ALA A 367 -16.95 16.97 12.48
C ALA A 367 -16.48 17.03 13.95
N ALA A 368 -15.21 16.73 14.23
CA ALA A 368 -14.65 16.86 15.57
C ALA A 368 -14.71 18.31 16.11
N ARG A 369 -14.39 19.30 15.27
CA ARG A 369 -14.51 20.73 15.65
C ARG A 369 -15.96 21.16 15.85
N ALA A 370 -16.89 20.66 15.04
CA ALA A 370 -18.32 20.91 15.24
C ALA A 370 -18.78 20.32 16.58
N LEU A 371 -18.30 19.13 16.94
CA LEU A 371 -18.58 18.49 18.22
C LEU A 371 -18.02 19.29 19.41
N GLU A 372 -16.83 19.87 19.28
CA GLU A 372 -16.24 20.77 20.29
C GLU A 372 -17.04 22.08 20.47
N LYS A 373 -17.66 22.56 19.40
CA LYS A 373 -18.52 23.76 19.42
C LYS A 373 -19.94 23.50 19.93
N GLY A 374 -20.27 22.25 20.25
CA GLY A 374 -21.60 21.84 20.70
C GLY A 374 -22.60 21.56 19.58
N GLU A 375 -22.16 21.57 18.32
CA GLU A 375 -22.98 21.26 17.14
C GLU A 375 -23.02 19.74 16.89
N ALA A 376 -23.47 18.98 17.88
CA ALA A 376 -23.35 17.52 17.89
C ALA A 376 -24.12 16.80 16.77
N SER A 377 -25.31 17.29 16.41
CA SER A 377 -26.14 16.72 15.33
C SER A 377 -25.47 16.88 13.97
N ALA A 378 -24.96 18.08 13.65
CA ALA A 378 -24.21 18.32 12.41
C ALA A 378 -22.87 17.56 12.36
N ALA A 379 -22.19 17.41 13.52
CA ALA A 379 -20.97 16.61 13.62
C ALA A 379 -21.22 15.13 13.27
N ALA A 380 -22.37 14.58 13.67
CA ALA A 380 -22.69 13.18 13.44
C ALA A 380 -22.82 12.83 11.94
N GLU A 381 -23.30 13.75 11.12
CA GLU A 381 -23.34 13.58 9.66
C GLU A 381 -21.96 13.64 9.00
N GLY A 382 -20.99 14.31 9.64
CA GLY A 382 -19.63 14.49 9.13
C GLY A 382 -18.65 13.36 9.46
N PHE A 383 -18.94 12.52 10.45
CA PHE A 383 -18.06 11.40 10.81
C PHE A 383 -18.25 10.20 9.88
N THR A 384 -17.13 9.71 9.36
CA THR A 384 -17.09 8.46 8.58
C THR A 384 -16.98 7.23 9.48
N ASP A 385 -16.33 7.36 10.64
CA ASP A 385 -16.19 6.30 11.62
C ASP A 385 -17.52 6.08 12.38
N PRO A 386 -18.11 4.86 12.35
CA PRO A 386 -19.38 4.56 13.01
C PRO A 386 -19.35 4.78 14.54
N ALA A 387 -18.20 4.60 15.21
CA ALA A 387 -18.07 4.81 16.64
C ALA A 387 -18.14 6.31 17.00
N TRP A 388 -17.44 7.15 16.24
CA TRP A 388 -17.49 8.61 16.42
C TRP A 388 -18.84 9.19 16.04
N LYS A 389 -19.45 8.66 14.98
CA LYS A 389 -20.82 9.01 14.58
C LYS A 389 -21.83 8.67 15.68
N GLY A 390 -21.75 7.48 16.25
CA GLY A 390 -22.58 7.06 17.38
C GLY A 390 -22.40 7.93 18.62
N ALA A 391 -21.15 8.27 18.97
CA ALA A 391 -20.87 9.17 20.08
C ALA A 391 -21.40 10.60 19.85
N ALA A 392 -21.34 11.09 18.60
CA ALA A 392 -21.89 12.39 18.24
C ALA A 392 -23.42 12.43 18.33
N HIS A 393 -24.13 11.43 17.77
CA HIS A 393 -25.58 11.28 17.93
C HIS A 393 -26.00 11.16 19.40
N TYR A 394 -25.24 10.42 20.23
CA TYR A 394 -25.50 10.33 21.66
C TYR A 394 -25.41 11.70 22.35
N ARG A 395 -24.39 12.50 22.03
CA ARG A 395 -24.23 13.87 22.55
C ARG A 395 -25.31 14.83 22.04
N ALA A 396 -25.86 14.57 20.85
CA ALA A 396 -27.00 15.31 20.31
C ALA A 396 -28.35 14.94 20.96
N GLY A 397 -28.40 13.88 21.78
CA GLY A 397 -29.64 13.34 22.36
C GLY A 397 -30.42 12.44 21.40
N GLU A 398 -29.85 12.14 20.23
CA GLU A 398 -30.40 11.29 19.17
C GLU A 398 -30.05 9.82 19.47
N TYR A 399 -30.61 9.30 20.57
CA TYR A 399 -30.19 8.00 21.10
C TYR A 399 -30.53 6.82 20.18
N GLN A 400 -31.54 6.94 19.33
CA GLN A 400 -31.92 5.90 18.39
C GLN A 400 -30.91 5.79 17.24
N GLU A 401 -30.47 6.92 16.71
CA GLU A 401 -29.45 7.07 15.68
C GLU A 401 -28.08 6.65 16.21
N ALA A 402 -27.78 6.98 17.48
CA ALA A 402 -26.59 6.53 18.17
C ALA A 402 -26.52 5.00 18.27
N GLU A 403 -27.63 4.35 18.64
CA GLU A 403 -27.70 2.89 18.72
C GLU A 403 -27.51 2.22 17.35
N GLN A 404 -28.14 2.78 16.31
CA GLN A 404 -28.01 2.29 14.93
C GLN A 404 -26.58 2.42 14.40
N ALA A 405 -25.91 3.56 14.64
CA ALA A 405 -24.54 3.78 14.20
C ALA A 405 -23.54 2.84 14.89
N LEU A 406 -23.83 2.44 16.14
CA LEU A 406 -23.00 1.53 16.93
C LEU A 406 -23.36 0.05 16.72
N GLN A 407 -24.38 -0.25 15.91
CA GLN A 407 -24.83 -1.61 15.68
C GLN A 407 -23.77 -2.42 14.92
N GLY A 408 -23.44 -3.60 15.45
CA GLY A 408 -22.46 -4.51 14.84
C GLY A 408 -21.00 -4.22 15.18
N LEU A 409 -20.70 -3.15 15.93
CA LEU A 409 -19.36 -2.88 16.44
C LEU A 409 -19.05 -3.77 17.65
N ALA A 410 -17.85 -4.36 17.68
CA ALA A 410 -17.44 -5.34 18.70
C ALA A 410 -16.40 -4.81 19.71
N ALA A 411 -15.93 -3.57 19.53
CA ALA A 411 -14.99 -2.93 20.47
C ALA A 411 -15.68 -2.63 21.80
N ALA A 412 -14.96 -2.75 22.92
CA ALA A 412 -15.49 -2.55 24.27
C ALA A 412 -16.17 -1.18 24.43
N ASP A 413 -15.49 -0.09 24.03
CA ASP A 413 -16.03 1.28 24.07
C ASP A 413 -17.29 1.45 23.22
N ALA A 414 -17.36 0.80 22.05
CA ALA A 414 -18.52 0.87 21.18
C ALA A 414 -19.73 0.14 21.78
N LEU A 415 -19.50 -1.03 22.39
CA LEU A 415 -20.53 -1.80 23.11
C LEU A 415 -21.01 -1.03 24.35
N TYR A 416 -20.11 -0.42 25.10
CA TYR A 416 -20.44 0.47 26.23
C TYR A 416 -21.29 1.67 25.77
N ASN A 417 -20.87 2.38 24.72
CA ASN A 417 -21.61 3.52 24.18
C ASN A 417 -22.99 3.13 23.64
N ARG A 418 -23.11 1.93 23.04
CA ARG A 418 -24.40 1.38 22.60
C ARG A 418 -25.29 1.07 23.80
N GLY A 419 -24.74 0.49 24.87
CA GLY A 419 -25.42 0.28 26.14
C GLY A 419 -25.96 1.58 26.73
N ASN A 420 -25.17 2.65 26.70
CA ASN A 420 -25.59 3.99 27.13
C ASN A 420 -26.78 4.51 26.31
N ALA A 421 -26.73 4.38 24.97
CA ALA A 421 -27.82 4.78 24.09
C ALA A 421 -29.10 3.98 24.37
N LEU A 422 -28.99 2.66 24.52
CA LEU A 422 -30.10 1.76 24.85
C LEU A 422 -30.73 2.07 26.21
N ALA A 423 -29.90 2.38 27.22
CA ALA A 423 -30.38 2.76 28.55
C ALA A 423 -31.18 4.07 28.50
N ARG A 424 -30.72 5.07 27.73
CA ARG A 424 -31.45 6.32 27.51
C ARG A 424 -32.77 6.14 26.75
N LEU A 425 -32.87 5.11 25.92
CA LEU A 425 -34.11 4.70 25.25
C LEU A 425 -35.04 3.85 26.14
N GLY A 426 -34.67 3.57 27.40
CA GLY A 426 -35.42 2.72 28.32
C GLY A 426 -35.36 1.23 27.99
N ARG A 427 -34.48 0.81 27.08
CA ARG A 427 -34.31 -0.59 26.67
C ARG A 427 -33.32 -1.31 27.59
N TYR A 428 -33.62 -1.33 28.88
CA TYR A 428 -32.72 -1.79 29.93
C TYR A 428 -32.18 -3.22 29.76
N PRO A 429 -32.96 -4.23 29.33
CA PRO A 429 -32.42 -5.58 29.09
C PRO A 429 -31.33 -5.62 28.01
N GLN A 430 -31.52 -4.84 26.93
CA GLN A 430 -30.57 -4.78 25.82
C GLN A 430 -29.33 -3.96 26.19
N ALA A 431 -29.51 -2.91 27.01
CA ALA A 431 -28.41 -2.14 27.57
C ALA A 431 -27.52 -3.02 28.46
N LEU A 432 -28.13 -3.85 29.31
CA LEU A 432 -27.41 -4.78 30.19
C LEU A 432 -26.54 -5.76 29.38
N GLU A 433 -27.12 -6.38 28.35
CA GLU A 433 -26.40 -7.28 27.44
C GLU A 433 -25.20 -6.57 26.77
N ALA A 434 -25.38 -5.32 26.34
CA ALA A 434 -24.31 -4.54 25.73
C ALA A 434 -23.15 -4.25 26.70
N TYR A 435 -23.45 -3.90 27.96
CA TYR A 435 -22.41 -3.69 28.97
C TYR A 435 -21.69 -4.99 29.37
N GLU A 436 -22.40 -6.12 29.46
CA GLU A 436 -21.78 -7.42 29.74
C GLU A 436 -20.82 -7.82 28.63
N LYS A 437 -21.22 -7.66 27.36
CA LYS A 437 -20.32 -7.87 26.21
C LYS A 437 -19.13 -6.91 26.20
N ALA A 438 -19.31 -5.66 26.65
CA ALA A 438 -18.19 -4.73 26.79
C ALA A 438 -17.18 -5.23 27.84
N LEU A 439 -17.66 -5.73 28.98
CA LEU A 439 -16.82 -6.27 30.07
C LEU A 439 -16.19 -7.63 29.73
N GLU A 440 -16.79 -8.43 28.85
CA GLU A 440 -16.14 -9.62 28.30
C GLU A 440 -14.91 -9.26 27.44
N LYS A 441 -14.93 -8.09 26.78
CA LYS A 441 -13.83 -7.59 25.95
C LYS A 441 -12.78 -6.86 26.76
N ASP A 442 -13.22 -6.06 27.73
CA ASP A 442 -12.38 -5.33 28.65
C ASP A 442 -12.93 -5.46 30.09
N PRO A 443 -12.43 -6.44 30.86
CA PRO A 443 -12.86 -6.67 32.24
C PRO A 443 -12.60 -5.47 33.18
N ASP A 444 -11.65 -4.61 32.83
CA ASP A 444 -11.24 -3.45 33.65
C ASP A 444 -12.01 -2.16 33.29
N HIS A 445 -13.01 -2.25 32.38
CA HIS A 445 -13.81 -1.10 31.95
C HIS A 445 -14.78 -0.62 33.06
N ALA A 446 -14.26 0.21 33.97
CA ALA A 446 -14.96 0.67 35.17
C ALA A 446 -16.33 1.32 34.89
N ASP A 447 -16.43 2.15 33.85
CA ASP A 447 -17.69 2.83 33.50
C ASP A 447 -18.78 1.86 33.03
N ALA A 448 -18.42 0.82 32.27
CA ALA A 448 -19.35 -0.21 31.82
C ALA A 448 -19.86 -1.04 33.00
N ALA A 449 -18.98 -1.40 33.95
CA ALA A 449 -19.38 -2.09 35.18
C ALA A 449 -20.34 -1.24 36.02
N HIS A 450 -20.03 0.05 36.20
CA HIS A 450 -20.88 0.98 36.93
C HIS A 450 -22.27 1.13 36.28
N ASN A 451 -22.32 1.39 34.97
CA ASN A 451 -23.58 1.61 34.27
C ASN A 451 -24.43 0.33 34.17
N ARG A 452 -23.79 -0.84 34.04
CA ARG A 452 -24.46 -2.15 34.12
C ARG A 452 -25.18 -2.30 35.46
N ASP A 453 -24.49 -2.00 36.56
CA ASP A 453 -25.05 -2.17 37.90
C ASP A 453 -26.18 -1.16 38.19
N LEU A 454 -26.08 0.06 37.65
CA LEU A 454 -27.17 1.04 37.69
C LEU A 454 -28.41 0.54 36.92
N VAL A 455 -28.21 0.08 35.68
CA VAL A 455 -29.31 -0.44 34.85
C VAL A 455 -29.93 -1.70 35.45
N ARG A 456 -29.15 -2.57 36.09
CA ARG A 456 -29.65 -3.75 36.81
C ARG A 456 -30.58 -3.35 37.95
N LYS A 457 -30.17 -2.40 38.80
CA LYS A 457 -31.01 -1.90 39.91
C LYS A 457 -32.30 -1.26 39.40
N GLU A 458 -32.22 -0.49 38.33
CA GLU A 458 -33.39 0.15 37.72
C GLU A 458 -34.37 -0.90 37.16
N LEU A 459 -33.86 -1.97 36.55
CA LEU A 459 -34.67 -3.08 36.07
C LEU A 459 -35.33 -3.86 37.21
N GLU A 460 -34.63 -4.09 38.32
CA GLU A 460 -35.17 -4.70 39.54
C GLU A 460 -36.28 -3.85 40.17
N ASN A 461 -36.09 -2.53 40.24
CA ASN A 461 -37.10 -1.59 40.73
C ASN A 461 -38.38 -1.59 39.86
N GLN A 462 -38.26 -1.76 38.54
CA GLN A 462 -39.42 -1.88 37.64
C GLN A 462 -40.14 -3.22 37.74
N GLN A 463 -39.48 -4.25 38.27
CA GLN A 463 -40.04 -5.60 38.45
C GLN A 463 -40.65 -5.83 39.85
N GLN A 464 -40.36 -4.97 40.83
CA GLN A 464 -41.06 -4.98 42.11
C GLN A 464 -42.47 -4.40 41.94
N PRO A 465 -43.55 -5.17 42.23
CA PRO A 465 -44.88 -4.60 42.31
C PRO A 465 -44.93 -3.62 43.48
N SER A 466 -45.56 -2.46 43.28
CA SER A 466 -45.81 -1.45 44.29
C SER A 466 -46.62 -2.03 45.46
N SER A 467 -45.97 -2.70 46.41
CA SER A 467 -46.56 -3.11 47.68
C SER A 467 -46.40 -1.97 48.68
N SER A 468 -47.33 -1.03 48.62
CA SER A 468 -47.63 -0.13 49.73
C SER A 468 -49.14 -0.15 49.93
N ASP A 469 -49.59 -1.19 50.63
CA ASP A 469 -50.89 -1.26 51.28
C ASP A 469 -50.97 -0.23 52.41
N GLU A 470 -52.20 0.23 52.60
CA GLU A 470 -52.84 0.67 53.84
C GLU A 470 -52.11 0.31 55.14
N GLN A 471 -51.89 1.30 56.02
CA GLN A 471 -52.46 1.36 57.39
C GLN A 471 -51.89 2.52 58.23
N GLY A 472 -52.79 3.21 58.95
CA GLY A 472 -52.52 4.26 59.94
C GLY A 472 -53.48 5.44 59.81
N GLU A 473 -54.79 5.23 59.91
CA GLU A 473 -55.64 5.49 61.11
C GLU A 473 -55.78 6.96 61.52
N GLY A 474 -57.04 7.42 61.54
CA GLY A 474 -57.50 8.73 62.00
C GLY A 474 -58.94 8.98 61.61
#